data_AF-A0A529AYF3-F1
#
_entry.id   AF-A0A529AYF3-F1
#
_cell.length_a   1.000
_cell.length_b   1.000
_cell.length_c   1.000
_cell.angle_alpha   90.00
_cell.angle_beta   90.00
_cell.angle_gamma   90.00
#
_symmetry.space_group_name_H-M   'P 1'
#
loop_
_entity.id
_entity.type
_entity.pdbx_description
1 polymer ?
#
loop_
_entity_poly.entity_id
_entity_poly.type
_entity_poly.pdbx_seq_one_letter_code
_entity_poly.pdbx_strand_id
1 'polypeptide(L)'
;MEKFSVRLISPLAGVRDFKITGENLPLPENIVWTEQAFPRVLRATKMAATVSSSHRTIQLSELGNFHTLQQAKEFVVLWPASMSTHRLIAETREESPSINAIVLPLDGAFETRLDAARRFRRALSGRSLGSRFGALPDQTKIRHILNLRAHDGRRTGATYRQIAEVLLSREPIAPRDWRDHHLRHKIRAILGRADRLVAGGYRDLLFYPHRRGRTSDC
;
A
#
# COMPACT_ATOMS: atom_id res chain seq x y z
N MET A 1 -18.40 -41.03 -3.58
CA MET A 1 -16.97 -41.19 -3.94
C MET A 1 -16.80 -40.66 -5.35
N GLU A 2 -16.43 -39.39 -5.50
CA GLU A 2 -15.81 -38.91 -6.74
C GLU A 2 -15.04 -37.63 -6.40
N LYS A 3 -13.72 -37.73 -6.46
CA LYS A 3 -12.78 -36.65 -6.16
C LYS A 3 -12.64 -35.80 -7.42
N PHE A 4 -13.26 -34.63 -7.45
CA PHE A 4 -12.84 -33.58 -8.37
C PHE A 4 -11.54 -32.95 -7.84
N SER A 5 -10.41 -33.57 -8.19
CA SER A 5 -9.11 -32.92 -8.14
C SER A 5 -9.09 -31.80 -9.19
N VAL A 6 -9.40 -30.58 -8.77
CA VAL A 6 -9.09 -29.39 -9.57
C VAL A 6 -7.57 -29.17 -9.47
N ARG A 7 -6.87 -29.51 -10.55
CA ARG A 7 -5.47 -29.12 -10.76
C ARG A 7 -5.38 -27.59 -10.75
N LEU A 8 -4.77 -27.04 -9.70
CA LEU A 8 -4.32 -25.65 -9.63
C LEU A 8 -3.09 -25.47 -10.51
N ILE A 9 -3.28 -25.17 -11.79
CA ILE A 9 -2.23 -24.50 -12.58
C ILE A 9 -2.90 -23.42 -13.43
N SER A 10 -2.73 -22.15 -13.05
CA SER A 10 -2.77 -21.04 -14.00
C SER A 10 -1.95 -19.82 -13.50
N PRO A 11 -1.16 -19.14 -14.36
CA PRO A 11 0.01 -18.34 -14.01
C PRO A 11 -0.25 -16.82 -14.08
N LEU A 12 -1.11 -16.30 -13.20
CA LEU A 12 -1.36 -14.84 -13.04
C LEU A 12 -1.44 -14.38 -11.57
N ALA A 13 -1.11 -15.25 -10.63
CA ALA A 13 -1.26 -15.00 -9.20
C ALA A 13 -0.07 -14.22 -8.61
N GLY A 14 0.00 -12.92 -8.92
CA GLY A 14 0.57 -11.98 -7.95
C GLY A 14 -0.40 -11.91 -6.78
N VAL A 15 -0.07 -12.54 -5.64
CA VAL A 15 -0.83 -12.39 -4.39
C VAL A 15 -0.95 -10.89 -4.09
N ARG A 16 -2.13 -10.32 -4.33
CA ARG A 16 -2.43 -8.93 -4.01
C ARG A 16 -2.73 -8.90 -2.52
N ASP A 17 -1.91 -8.18 -1.76
CA ASP A 17 -2.14 -7.94 -0.33
C ASP A 17 -3.19 -6.83 -0.08
N PHE A 18 -3.93 -6.49 -1.13
CA PHE A 18 -4.99 -5.51 -1.15
C PHE A 18 -6.18 -6.03 -1.92
N LYS A 19 -7.37 -5.59 -1.52
CA LYS A 19 -8.62 -5.85 -2.19
C LYS A 19 -8.98 -4.64 -3.05
N ILE A 20 -9.68 -4.88 -4.15
CA ILE A 20 -10.21 -3.82 -5.01
C ILE A 20 -11.72 -3.77 -4.78
N THR A 21 -12.26 -2.57 -4.66
CA THR A 21 -13.71 -2.39 -4.55
C THR A 21 -14.30 -2.15 -5.93
N GLY A 22 -15.24 -2.99 -6.34
CA GLY A 22 -15.88 -2.96 -7.66
C GLY A 22 -15.06 -3.65 -8.76
N GLU A 23 -15.57 -3.63 -9.99
CA GLU A 23 -14.92 -4.25 -11.16
C GLU A 23 -13.89 -3.33 -11.85
N ASN A 24 -13.57 -2.19 -11.23
CA ASN A 24 -12.68 -1.18 -11.80
C ASN A 24 -11.19 -1.55 -11.69
N LEU A 25 -10.37 -0.88 -12.50
CA LEU A 25 -8.91 -0.92 -12.37
C LEU A 25 -8.48 -0.54 -10.93
N PRO A 26 -7.38 -1.11 -10.39
CA PRO A 26 -6.86 -0.74 -9.08
C PRO A 26 -6.35 0.70 -9.09
N LEU A 27 -7.17 1.62 -8.60
CA LEU A 27 -6.85 3.03 -8.41
C LEU A 27 -6.64 3.30 -6.91
N PRO A 28 -5.81 4.27 -6.52
CA PRO A 28 -5.50 4.54 -5.09
C PRO A 28 -6.72 4.69 -4.17
N GLU A 29 -7.85 5.15 -4.73
CA GLU A 29 -9.14 5.37 -4.08
C GLU A 29 -9.97 4.08 -3.86
N ASN A 30 -9.77 3.04 -4.67
CA ASN A 30 -10.53 1.78 -4.57
C ASN A 30 -9.69 0.60 -4.04
N ILE A 31 -8.39 0.82 -3.81
CA ILE A 31 -7.47 -0.13 -3.20
C ILE A 31 -7.61 -0.09 -1.67
N VAL A 32 -7.97 -1.25 -1.12
CA VAL A 32 -8.08 -1.48 0.32
C VAL A 32 -6.98 -2.42 0.79
N TRP A 33 -6.04 -1.89 1.56
CA TRP A 33 -4.98 -2.69 2.18
C TRP A 33 -5.49 -3.38 3.44
N THR A 34 -5.02 -4.60 3.68
CA THR A 34 -5.24 -5.26 4.98
C THR A 34 -4.31 -4.68 6.05
N GLU A 35 -4.70 -4.79 7.32
CA GLU A 35 -3.87 -4.38 8.46
C GLU A 35 -2.52 -5.10 8.51
N GLN A 36 -2.50 -6.37 8.08
CA GLN A 36 -1.29 -7.19 8.01
C GLN A 36 -0.35 -6.74 6.87
N ALA A 37 -0.92 -6.25 5.77
CA ALA A 37 -0.18 -5.82 4.61
C ALA A 37 0.42 -4.42 4.75
N PHE A 38 -0.31 -3.53 5.41
CA PHE A 38 0.06 -2.12 5.51
C PHE A 38 -0.09 -1.61 6.95
N PRO A 39 1.01 -1.47 7.72
CA PRO A 39 0.98 -1.05 9.11
C PRO A 39 0.38 0.35 9.36
N ARG A 40 0.10 1.13 8.33
CA ARG A 40 -0.56 2.43 8.46
C ARG A 40 -2.08 2.35 8.39
N VAL A 41 -2.62 1.16 8.13
CA VAL A 41 -4.04 0.87 8.33
C VAL A 41 -4.25 0.65 9.81
N LEU A 42 -5.07 1.51 10.41
CA LEU A 42 -5.30 1.49 11.85
C LEU A 42 -6.56 0.69 12.17
N ARG A 43 -6.48 -0.21 13.14
CA ARG A 43 -7.64 -0.89 13.70
C ARG A 43 -8.26 -0.02 14.78
N ALA A 44 -9.47 0.47 14.52
CA ALA A 44 -10.26 1.24 15.46
C ALA A 44 -11.29 0.35 16.15
N THR A 45 -11.54 0.61 17.42
CA THR A 45 -12.48 -0.18 18.23
C THR A 45 -13.25 0.72 19.21
N LYS A 46 -14.26 0.12 19.84
CA LYS A 46 -15.04 0.71 20.91
C LYS A 46 -14.69 0.00 22.22
N MET A 47 -13.92 0.67 23.06
CA MET A 47 -13.65 0.25 24.44
C MET A 47 -14.85 0.53 25.33
N ALA A 48 -15.14 -0.40 26.23
CA ALA A 48 -16.11 -0.23 27.31
C ALA A 48 -15.67 0.89 28.26
N ALA A 49 -16.62 1.52 28.94
CA ALA A 49 -16.44 2.72 29.77
C ALA A 49 -15.58 2.53 31.04
N THR A 50 -14.84 1.41 31.17
CA THR A 50 -14.01 1.06 32.33
C THR A 50 -12.68 1.81 32.36
N VAL A 51 -12.32 2.52 31.29
CA VAL A 51 -11.10 3.34 31.22
C VAL A 51 -11.50 4.81 31.18
N SER A 52 -10.95 5.60 32.11
CA SER A 52 -11.09 7.05 32.34
C SER A 52 -12.13 7.80 31.49
N SER A 53 -13.00 8.58 32.15
CA SER A 53 -14.07 9.41 31.56
C SER A 53 -13.63 10.49 30.55
N SER A 54 -12.35 10.55 30.20
CA SER A 54 -11.73 11.53 29.30
C SER A 54 -11.64 11.08 27.83
N HIS A 55 -12.14 9.89 27.49
CA HIS A 55 -12.11 9.39 26.11
C HIS A 55 -13.22 10.02 25.27
N ARG A 56 -12.84 10.65 24.15
CA ARG A 56 -13.78 11.18 23.15
C ARG A 56 -14.23 10.05 22.23
N THR A 57 -15.51 9.71 22.31
CA THR A 57 -16.17 8.88 21.29
C THR A 57 -16.37 9.71 20.03
N ILE A 58 -16.05 9.12 18.89
CA ILE A 58 -16.17 9.74 17.57
C ILE A 58 -17.17 8.92 16.79
N GLN A 59 -18.26 9.54 16.35
CA GLN A 59 -19.13 8.92 15.36
C GLN A 59 -18.42 8.97 14.02
N LEU A 60 -18.38 7.86 13.27
CA LEU A 60 -17.75 7.88 11.95
C LEU A 60 -18.44 8.85 10.98
N SER A 61 -19.71 9.16 11.20
CA SER A 61 -20.44 10.21 10.48
C SER A 61 -19.87 11.63 10.69
N GLU A 62 -19.17 11.89 11.80
CA GLU A 62 -18.47 13.15 12.04
C GLU A 62 -17.20 13.29 11.19
N LEU A 63 -16.66 12.19 10.68
CA LEU A 63 -15.49 12.21 9.81
C LEU A 63 -15.92 12.65 8.41
N GLY A 64 -15.96 13.95 8.13
CA GLY A 64 -16.36 14.46 6.82
C GLY A 64 -15.66 13.75 5.64
N ASN A 65 -16.42 13.48 4.57
CA ASN A 65 -15.96 12.79 3.35
C ASN A 65 -15.39 11.37 3.57
N PHE A 66 -15.90 10.61 4.52
CA PHE A 66 -15.51 9.20 4.67
C PHE A 66 -16.16 8.32 3.59
N HIS A 67 -15.39 7.38 3.04
CA HIS A 67 -15.92 6.27 2.26
C HIS A 67 -15.95 5.03 3.14
N THR A 68 -17.14 4.48 3.36
CA THR A 68 -17.33 3.21 4.05
C THR A 68 -17.40 2.08 3.04
N LEU A 69 -16.57 1.08 3.24
CA LEU A 69 -16.57 -0.15 2.45
C LEU A 69 -16.95 -1.28 3.40
N GLN A 70 -18.15 -1.85 3.22
CA GLN A 70 -18.60 -2.98 4.00
C GLN A 70 -17.95 -4.26 3.46
N GLN A 71 -17.21 -4.94 4.33
CA GLN A 71 -16.58 -6.21 4.02
C GLN A 71 -17.03 -7.27 5.04
N ALA A 72 -18.06 -8.03 4.67
CA ALA A 72 -18.70 -9.03 5.52
C ALA A 72 -19.15 -8.46 6.90
N LYS A 73 -18.24 -8.45 7.89
CA LYS A 73 -18.45 -7.94 9.26
C LYS A 73 -17.52 -6.79 9.68
N GLU A 74 -16.55 -6.42 8.84
CA GLU A 74 -15.65 -5.29 9.07
C GLU A 74 -16.04 -4.12 8.14
N PHE A 75 -15.96 -2.89 8.63
CA PHE A 75 -16.13 -1.69 7.83
C PHE A 75 -14.78 -1.00 7.66
N VAL A 76 -14.32 -0.85 6.42
CA VAL A 76 -13.14 -0.05 6.11
C VAL A 76 -13.56 1.38 5.86
N VAL A 77 -12.99 2.30 6.61
CA VAL A 77 -13.24 3.73 6.52
C VAL A 77 -12.02 4.37 5.87
N LEU A 78 -12.20 4.84 4.64
CA LEU A 78 -11.22 5.68 3.97
C LEU A 78 -11.58 7.13 4.29
N TRP A 79 -10.75 7.80 5.08
CA TRP A 79 -10.97 9.18 5.47
C TRP A 79 -9.90 10.10 4.85
N PRO A 80 -10.23 10.83 3.77
CA PRO A 80 -9.37 11.85 3.21
C PRO A 80 -9.36 13.08 4.11
N ALA A 81 -8.36 13.21 4.98
CA ALA A 81 -8.16 14.43 5.76
C ALA A 81 -7.18 15.35 5.02
N SER A 82 -7.71 16.42 4.41
CA SER A 82 -7.09 17.60 3.73
C SER A 82 -5.86 17.39 2.84
N MET A 83 -4.84 16.66 3.28
CA MET A 83 -3.58 16.39 2.58
C MET A 83 -3.12 14.92 2.64
N SER A 84 -3.86 14.03 3.33
CA SER A 84 -3.60 12.60 3.30
C SER A 84 -4.83 11.74 3.56
N THR A 85 -4.94 10.63 2.84
CA THR A 85 -5.93 9.58 3.12
C THR A 85 -5.51 8.76 4.33
N HIS A 86 -6.24 8.91 5.44
CA HIS A 86 -6.16 8.01 6.58
C HIS A 86 -7.03 6.78 6.28
N ARG A 87 -6.51 5.59 6.58
CA ARG A 87 -7.23 4.32 6.38
C ARG A 87 -7.46 3.68 7.74
N LEU A 88 -8.72 3.48 8.08
CA LEU A 88 -9.17 2.88 9.33
C LEU A 88 -9.95 1.60 9.01
N ILE A 89 -9.75 0.55 9.79
CA ILE A 89 -10.62 -0.62 9.82
C ILE A 89 -11.35 -0.56 11.15
N ALA A 90 -12.68 -0.45 11.12
CA ALA A 90 -13.52 -0.49 12.30
C ALA A 90 -14.38 -1.76 12.23
N GLU A 91 -14.26 -2.62 13.23
CA GLU A 91 -15.21 -3.69 13.46
C GLU A 91 -16.33 -3.16 14.34
N THR A 92 -17.53 -3.06 13.79
CA THR A 92 -18.69 -2.59 14.54
C THR A 92 -19.95 -3.22 13.97
N ARG A 93 -20.84 -3.62 14.89
CA ARG A 93 -22.17 -4.16 14.56
C ARG A 93 -23.26 -3.10 14.68
N GLU A 94 -22.86 -1.85 14.95
CA GLU A 94 -23.78 -0.72 15.13
C GLU A 94 -24.15 -0.10 13.79
N GLU A 95 -25.41 0.27 13.62
CA GLU A 95 -25.90 1.02 12.43
C GLU A 95 -25.24 2.40 12.33
N SER A 96 -24.93 3.02 13.47
CA SER A 96 -24.11 4.23 13.58
C SER A 96 -22.77 3.88 14.21
N PRO A 97 -21.77 3.55 13.38
CA PRO A 97 -20.50 3.08 13.88
C PRO A 97 -19.73 4.17 14.63
N SER A 98 -19.38 3.89 15.88
CA SER A 98 -18.65 4.78 16.78
C SER A 98 -17.33 4.16 17.24
N ILE A 99 -16.28 4.97 17.32
CA ILE A 99 -14.95 4.54 17.76
C ILE A 99 -14.45 5.43 18.91
N ASN A 100 -13.74 4.86 19.87
CA ASN A 100 -13.11 5.62 20.96
C ASN A 100 -11.67 5.14 21.28
N ALA A 101 -11.19 4.11 20.59
CA ALA A 101 -9.87 3.54 20.79
C ALA A 101 -9.23 3.07 19.47
N ILE A 102 -7.90 3.00 19.46
CA ILE A 102 -7.09 2.44 18.36
C ILE A 102 -6.25 1.30 18.96
N VAL A 103 -6.28 0.14 18.32
CA VAL A 103 -5.46 -1.01 18.70
C VAL A 103 -4.09 -0.89 18.02
N LEU A 104 -3.02 -0.94 18.82
CA LEU A 104 -1.65 -0.93 18.34
C LEU A 104 -0.96 -2.25 18.75
N PRO A 105 -0.87 -3.25 17.86
CA PRO A 105 -0.10 -4.46 18.11
C PRO A 105 1.36 -4.15 18.42
N LEU A 106 1.92 -4.82 19.44
CA LEU A 106 3.34 -4.75 19.78
C LEU A 106 4.15 -5.63 18.81
N ASP A 107 4.21 -5.23 17.54
CA ASP A 107 4.91 -5.94 16.46
C ASP A 107 6.13 -5.15 15.95
N GLY A 108 6.88 -5.73 15.01
CA GLY A 108 8.03 -5.06 14.39
C GLY A 108 7.69 -3.80 13.58
N ALA A 109 6.41 -3.49 13.41
CA ALA A 109 5.93 -2.28 12.75
C ALA A 109 5.32 -1.26 13.72
N PHE A 110 5.45 -1.47 15.04
CA PHE A 110 4.85 -0.64 16.09
C PHE A 110 5.07 0.86 15.90
N GLU A 111 6.30 1.30 15.60
CA GLU A 111 6.62 2.73 15.37
C GLU A 111 5.86 3.31 14.17
N THR A 112 5.70 2.52 13.11
CA THR A 112 4.90 2.94 11.94
C THR A 112 3.42 3.06 12.29
N ARG A 113 2.89 2.14 13.11
CA ARG A 113 1.50 2.15 13.58
C ARG A 113 1.26 3.34 14.53
N LEU A 114 2.19 3.61 15.42
CA LEU A 114 2.15 4.74 16.35
C LEU A 114 2.17 6.09 15.61
N ASP A 115 3.03 6.26 14.61
CA ASP A 115 3.02 7.45 13.74
C ASP A 115 1.67 7.63 13.05
N ALA A 116 1.11 6.55 12.47
CA ALA A 116 -0.19 6.59 11.83
C ALA A 116 -1.30 7.02 12.83
N ALA A 117 -1.33 6.45 14.03
CA ALA A 117 -2.29 6.79 15.07
C ALA A 117 -2.14 8.24 15.56
N ARG A 118 -0.90 8.70 15.76
CA ARG A 118 -0.60 10.09 16.14
C ARG A 118 -1.11 11.07 15.08
N ARG A 119 -0.86 10.79 13.79
CA ARG A 119 -1.32 11.62 12.67
C ARG A 119 -2.83 11.63 12.58
N PHE A 120 -3.48 10.47 12.75
CA PHE A 120 -4.94 10.39 12.80
C PHE A 120 -5.52 11.26 13.92
N ARG A 121 -4.97 11.19 15.15
CA ARG A 121 -5.44 12.05 16.26
C ARG A 121 -5.21 13.54 16.01
N ARG A 122 -4.12 13.91 15.32
CA ARG A 122 -3.88 15.30 14.88
C ARG A 122 -4.90 15.75 13.85
N ALA A 123 -5.20 14.91 12.85
CA ALA A 123 -6.20 15.18 11.82
C ALA A 123 -7.58 15.45 12.44
N LEU A 124 -7.99 14.61 13.41
CA LEU A 124 -9.23 14.80 14.18
C LEU A 124 -9.30 16.12 14.95
N SER A 125 -8.14 16.68 15.30
CA SER A 125 -8.03 17.95 16.02
C SER A 125 -7.82 19.15 15.09
N GLY A 126 -7.92 18.95 13.76
CA GLY A 126 -7.62 19.98 12.76
C GLY A 126 -6.16 20.45 12.75
N ARG A 127 -5.25 19.69 13.35
CA ARG A 127 -3.82 20.06 13.49
C ARG A 127 -3.01 19.58 12.30
N SER A 128 -1.92 20.31 12.00
CA SER A 128 -0.94 19.88 11.00
C SER A 128 -0.40 18.48 11.31
N LEU A 129 -0.42 17.61 10.29
CA LEU A 129 -0.04 16.21 10.40
C LEU A 129 1.46 16.02 10.64
N GLY A 130 2.28 17.03 10.36
CA GLY A 130 3.75 16.97 10.47
C GLY A 130 4.40 16.03 9.45
N SER A 131 5.71 15.82 9.62
CA SER A 131 6.48 14.87 8.81
C SER A 131 6.01 13.43 9.08
N ARG A 132 6.05 12.59 8.04
CA ARG A 132 5.67 11.18 8.15
C ARG A 132 6.89 10.37 8.58
N PHE A 133 6.79 9.64 9.69
CA PHE A 133 7.84 8.69 10.08
C PHE A 133 8.10 7.72 8.93
N GLY A 134 9.35 7.43 8.58
CA GLY A 134 9.63 6.52 7.47
C GLY A 134 9.08 7.01 6.13
N ALA A 135 9.14 8.31 5.83
CA ALA A 135 8.94 8.75 4.46
C ALA A 135 10.08 8.21 3.58
N LEU A 136 9.74 7.58 2.45
CA LEU A 136 10.74 7.18 1.46
C LEU A 136 11.53 8.42 0.99
N PRO A 137 12.87 8.35 0.94
CA PRO A 137 13.68 9.41 0.34
C PRO A 137 13.27 9.65 -1.12
N ASP A 138 13.31 10.89 -1.58
CA ASP A 138 12.82 11.23 -2.93
C ASP A 138 13.61 10.55 -4.04
N GLN A 139 14.93 10.42 -3.89
CA GLN A 139 15.76 9.64 -4.81
C GLN A 139 15.33 8.16 -4.88
N THR A 140 14.88 7.57 -3.77
CA THR A 140 14.36 6.20 -3.75
C THR A 140 13.02 6.12 -4.46
N LYS A 141 12.12 7.09 -4.26
CA LYS A 141 10.84 7.18 -5.00
C LYS A 141 11.08 7.26 -6.50
N ILE A 142 11.96 8.16 -6.96
CA ILE A 142 12.29 8.33 -8.38
C ILE A 142 12.82 7.01 -8.98
N ARG A 143 13.69 6.29 -8.26
CA ARG A 143 14.20 4.99 -8.70
C ARG A 143 13.09 3.94 -8.84
N HIS A 144 12.14 3.88 -7.91
CA HIS A 144 11.01 2.95 -8.02
C HIS A 144 10.06 3.33 -9.16
N ILE A 145 9.79 4.63 -9.37
CA ILE A 145 8.99 5.12 -10.49
C ILE A 145 9.65 4.72 -11.82
N LEU A 146 10.97 4.90 -11.96
CA LEU A 146 11.71 4.49 -13.15
C LEU A 146 11.61 2.98 -13.40
N ASN A 147 11.75 2.16 -12.35
CA ASN A 147 11.58 0.70 -12.45
C ASN A 147 10.17 0.34 -12.95
N LEU A 148 9.12 0.93 -12.36
CA LEU A 148 7.73 0.66 -12.74
C LEU A 148 7.44 1.10 -14.18
N ARG A 149 7.88 2.29 -14.60
CA ARG A 149 7.74 2.75 -15.98
C ARG A 149 8.42 1.81 -16.99
N ALA A 150 9.60 1.30 -16.65
CA ALA A 150 10.30 0.33 -17.50
C ALA A 150 9.54 -1.01 -17.58
N HIS A 151 8.97 -1.48 -16.48
CA HIS A 151 8.13 -2.67 -16.46
C HIS A 151 6.86 -2.50 -17.28
N ASP A 152 6.17 -1.35 -17.16
CA ASP A 152 4.99 -1.04 -17.95
C ASP A 152 5.32 -1.01 -19.45
N GLY A 153 6.41 -0.35 -19.84
CA GLY A 153 6.89 -0.36 -21.23
C GLY A 153 7.20 -1.78 -21.75
N ARG A 154 7.76 -2.65 -20.90
CA ARG A 154 7.95 -4.06 -21.28
C ARG A 154 6.64 -4.81 -21.45
N ARG A 155 5.67 -4.58 -20.57
CA ARG A 155 4.34 -5.21 -20.64
C ARG A 155 3.55 -4.77 -21.88
N THR A 156 3.77 -3.57 -22.39
CA THR A 156 3.18 -3.09 -23.65
C THR A 156 3.96 -3.51 -24.90
N GLY A 157 5.01 -4.33 -24.75
CA GLY A 157 5.76 -4.91 -25.86
C GLY A 157 7.00 -4.10 -26.31
N ALA A 158 7.31 -2.97 -25.68
CA ALA A 158 8.47 -2.17 -26.06
C ALA A 158 9.79 -2.95 -25.87
N THR A 159 10.69 -2.86 -26.84
CA THR A 159 12.01 -3.48 -26.78
C THR A 159 12.89 -2.80 -25.73
N TYR A 160 13.94 -3.50 -25.27
CA TYR A 160 14.88 -2.92 -24.29
C TYR A 160 15.53 -1.63 -24.79
N ARG A 161 15.76 -1.54 -26.12
CA ARG A 161 16.31 -0.35 -26.78
C ARG A 161 15.34 0.83 -26.67
N GLN A 162 14.08 0.63 -27.08
CA GLN A 162 13.05 1.68 -27.00
C GLN A 162 12.86 2.20 -25.58
N ILE A 163 12.87 1.30 -24.58
CA ILE A 163 12.72 1.71 -23.18
C ILE A 163 13.96 2.49 -22.72
N ALA A 164 15.17 2.09 -23.11
CA ALA A 164 16.38 2.83 -22.80
C ALA A 164 16.41 4.21 -23.46
N GLU A 165 15.97 4.31 -24.72
CA GLU A 165 15.85 5.58 -25.45
C GLU A 165 14.92 6.55 -24.72
N VAL A 166 13.72 6.11 -24.35
CA VAL A 166 12.71 6.97 -23.72
C VAL A 166 13.05 7.32 -22.27
N LEU A 167 13.60 6.38 -21.49
CA LEU A 167 13.76 6.57 -20.05
C LEU A 167 15.16 6.99 -19.60
N LEU A 168 16.20 6.72 -20.39
CA LEU A 168 17.60 6.85 -19.96
C LEU A 168 18.47 7.66 -20.91
N SER A 169 18.08 7.81 -22.18
CA SER A 169 18.85 8.53 -23.18
C SER A 169 18.24 9.90 -23.45
N ARG A 170 19.09 10.85 -23.87
CA ARG A 170 18.65 12.13 -24.45
C ARG A 170 18.56 12.08 -25.97
N GLU A 171 19.24 11.11 -26.58
CA GLU A 171 19.36 10.94 -28.02
C GLU A 171 18.89 9.54 -28.45
N PRO A 172 18.38 9.38 -29.69
CA PRO A 172 18.04 8.06 -30.23
C PRO A 172 19.27 7.14 -30.31
N ILE A 173 19.07 5.84 -30.10
CA ILE A 173 20.14 4.84 -30.17
C ILE A 173 19.98 4.06 -31.47
N ALA A 174 20.95 4.18 -32.38
CA ALA A 174 20.88 3.45 -33.64
C ALA A 174 20.87 1.92 -33.39
N PRO A 175 20.08 1.13 -34.15
CA PRO A 175 19.98 -0.31 -33.94
C PRO A 175 21.32 -1.06 -33.96
N ARG A 176 22.27 -0.60 -34.79
CA ARG A 176 23.63 -1.17 -34.89
C ARG A 176 24.44 -1.01 -33.61
N ASP A 177 24.26 0.09 -32.88
CA ASP A 177 25.06 0.45 -31.71
C ASP A 177 24.50 -0.23 -30.45
N TRP A 178 23.23 -0.66 -30.49
CA TRP A 178 22.52 -1.23 -29.34
C TRP A 178 23.19 -2.47 -28.75
N ARG A 179 23.86 -3.30 -29.57
CA ARG A 179 24.47 -4.56 -29.13
C ARG A 179 25.46 -4.34 -27.98
N ASP A 180 26.31 -3.34 -28.13
CA ASP A 180 27.41 -3.02 -27.20
C ASP A 180 27.17 -1.73 -26.41
N HIS A 181 25.96 -1.14 -26.53
CA HIS A 181 25.59 0.08 -25.83
C HIS A 181 25.51 -0.12 -24.30
N HIS A 182 26.17 0.75 -23.53
CA HIS A 182 26.22 0.67 -22.06
C HIS A 182 24.82 0.66 -21.40
N LEU A 183 23.83 1.35 -21.98
CA LEU A 183 22.45 1.35 -21.48
C LEU A 183 21.76 -0.01 -21.53
N ARG A 184 22.24 -0.96 -22.34
CA ARG A 184 21.70 -2.32 -22.42
C ARG A 184 21.80 -3.07 -21.09
N HIS A 185 22.91 -2.92 -20.38
CA HIS A 185 23.07 -3.52 -19.04
C HIS A 185 22.25 -2.76 -17.99
N LYS A 186 22.20 -1.43 -18.08
CA LYS A 186 21.42 -0.59 -17.17
C LYS A 186 19.93 -0.90 -17.23
N ILE A 187 19.37 -1.05 -18.43
CA ILE A 187 17.94 -1.37 -18.58
C ILE A 187 17.62 -2.78 -18.08
N ARG A 188 18.49 -3.76 -18.32
CA ARG A 188 18.33 -5.12 -17.74
C ARG A 188 18.28 -5.09 -16.23
N ALA A 189 19.17 -4.34 -15.59
CA ALA A 189 19.19 -4.21 -14.13
C ALA A 189 17.96 -3.45 -13.58
N ILE A 190 17.42 -2.48 -14.33
CA ILE A 190 16.15 -1.81 -14.00
C ILE A 190 15.00 -2.81 -14.06
N LEU A 191 14.88 -3.55 -15.17
CA LEU A 191 13.81 -4.54 -15.35
C LEU A 191 13.85 -5.64 -14.30
N GLY A 192 15.03 -6.19 -13.99
CA GLY A 192 15.15 -7.18 -12.91
C GLY A 192 14.74 -6.65 -11.53
N ARG A 193 14.98 -5.36 -11.24
CA ARG A 193 14.48 -4.73 -10.00
C ARG A 193 12.98 -4.49 -10.05
N ALA A 194 12.45 -4.11 -11.21
CA ALA A 194 11.02 -3.89 -11.39
C ALA A 194 10.23 -5.19 -11.26
N ASP A 195 10.72 -6.28 -11.83
CA ASP A 195 10.09 -7.59 -11.74
C ASP A 195 10.05 -8.08 -10.30
N ARG A 196 11.13 -7.92 -9.53
CA ARG A 196 11.13 -8.20 -8.08
C ARG A 196 10.13 -7.33 -7.32
N LEU A 197 10.02 -6.06 -7.68
CA LEU A 197 9.08 -5.13 -7.04
C LEU A 197 7.63 -5.57 -7.27
N VAL A 198 7.27 -5.89 -8.51
CA VAL A 198 5.92 -6.32 -8.90
C VAL A 198 5.59 -7.72 -8.39
N ALA A 199 6.58 -8.64 -8.32
CA ALA A 199 6.43 -9.99 -7.79
C ALA A 199 6.29 -10.08 -6.26
N GLY A 200 6.03 -8.96 -5.59
CA GLY A 200 5.81 -8.90 -4.14
C GLY A 200 6.79 -8.04 -3.36
N GLY A 201 7.90 -7.59 -3.97
CA GLY A 201 8.86 -6.70 -3.32
C GLY A 201 8.27 -5.34 -2.93
N TYR A 202 7.13 -4.93 -3.50
CA TYR A 202 6.41 -3.71 -3.11
C TYR A 202 6.03 -3.70 -1.62
N ARG A 203 5.91 -4.88 -0.99
CA ARG A 203 5.60 -5.04 0.43
C ARG A 203 6.62 -4.37 1.34
N ASP A 204 7.89 -4.33 0.94
CA ASP A 204 8.94 -3.64 1.70
C ASP A 204 8.71 -2.12 1.71
N LEU A 205 8.07 -1.57 0.68
CA LEU A 205 7.70 -0.14 0.64
C LEU A 205 6.59 0.19 1.64
N LEU A 206 5.71 -0.78 1.95
CA LEU A 206 4.61 -0.60 2.90
C LEU A 206 5.11 -0.64 4.36
N PHE A 207 6.20 -1.37 4.62
CA PHE A 207 6.83 -1.52 5.93
C PHE A 207 7.99 -0.56 6.19
N TYR A 208 8.42 0.21 5.17
CA TYR A 208 9.52 1.16 5.30
C TYR A 208 9.30 2.14 6.47
N PRO A 209 10.33 2.39 7.32
CA PRO A 209 11.75 2.07 7.11
C PRO A 209 12.17 0.67 7.60
N HIS A 210 11.24 -0.09 8.15
CA HIS A 210 11.52 -1.40 8.71
C HIS A 210 11.43 -2.46 7.61
N ARG A 211 12.16 -3.55 7.81
CA ARG A 211 11.94 -4.75 7.00
C ARG A 211 10.80 -5.52 7.62
N ARG A 212 9.99 -6.16 6.78
CA ARG A 212 9.04 -7.16 7.23
C ARG A 212 9.83 -8.21 8.03
N GLY A 213 9.49 -8.41 9.30
CA GLY A 213 9.97 -9.57 10.04
C GLY A 213 9.56 -10.79 9.23
N ARG A 214 10.52 -11.62 8.82
CA ARG A 214 10.21 -12.89 8.21
C ARG A 214 9.56 -13.70 9.32
N THR A 215 8.23 -13.70 9.41
CA THR A 215 7.54 -14.70 10.21
C THR A 215 7.90 -16.00 9.52
N SER A 216 8.83 -16.75 10.12
CA SER A 216 8.97 -18.17 9.86
C SER A 216 7.61 -18.76 10.21
N ASP A 217 6.80 -19.01 9.19
CA ASP A 217 5.63 -19.87 9.32
C ASP A 217 6.15 -21.22 9.84
N CYS A 218 5.81 -21.52 11.10
CA CYS A 218 5.96 -22.84 11.70
C CYS A 218 4.97 -23.82 11.07
#